data_AF-X0ZC90-F1
#
_entry.id   AF-X0ZC90-F1
#
_cell.length_a   1.000
_cell.length_b   1.000
_cell.length_c   1.000
_cell.angle_alpha   90.00
_cell.angle_beta   90.00
_cell.angle_gamma   90.00
#
_symmetry.space_group_name_H-M   'P 1'
#
loop_
_entity.id
_entity.type
_entity.pdbx_description
1 polymer ?
#
loop_
_entity_poly.entity_id
_entity_poly.type
_entity_poly.pdbx_seq_one_letter_code
_entity_poly.pdbx_strand_id
1 'polypeptide(L)'
;MVENTSWYNTLRYYRYDHNLGDWGGMVKGFSHAVGDYIVQLDNDILVNDKSWLQDMVTILTKTEYKSVMLKRRGALWVLGQKPHGTPRTAGMIEGLDIIPVERSVACFMTSRKTFAMFAEQIHNASRSKYEIRRLISNTAKILNRTCEEIEYKTQRIKYNPKNKKVHDKL
;
A
#
# COMPACT_ATOMS: atom_id res chain seq x y z
N MET A 1 -19.82 17.00 16.19
CA MET A 1 -19.03 15.82 15.80
C MET A 1 -19.85 15.04 14.78
N VAL A 2 -19.31 14.73 13.62
CA VAL A 2 -19.99 13.82 12.67
C VAL A 2 -19.79 12.41 13.20
N GLU A 3 -20.89 11.70 13.48
CA GLU A 3 -20.86 10.37 14.08
C GLU A 3 -20.08 9.38 13.21
N ASN A 4 -19.21 8.59 13.84
CA ASN A 4 -18.53 7.49 13.18
C ASN A 4 -19.58 6.44 12.83
N THR A 5 -20.01 6.41 11.58
CA THR A 5 -21.04 5.46 11.10
C THR A 5 -20.43 4.14 10.67
N SER A 6 -20.97 3.02 11.16
CA SER A 6 -20.70 1.69 10.63
C SER A 6 -21.57 1.43 9.40
N TRP A 7 -21.06 1.73 8.19
CA TRP A 7 -21.80 1.45 6.94
C TRP A 7 -21.86 -0.06 6.63
N TYR A 8 -20.94 -0.84 7.20
CA TYR A 8 -20.91 -2.30 7.20
C TYR A 8 -20.42 -2.79 8.57
N ASN A 9 -20.78 -4.01 8.98
CA ASN A 9 -20.40 -4.57 10.31
C ASN A 9 -18.89 -4.54 10.59
N THR A 10 -18.06 -4.48 9.55
CA THR A 10 -16.59 -4.48 9.63
C THR A 10 -15.95 -3.16 9.19
N LEU A 11 -16.74 -2.19 8.68
CA LEU A 11 -16.22 -0.91 8.20
C LEU A 11 -16.36 0.16 9.28
N ARG A 12 -15.25 0.81 9.61
CA ARG A 12 -15.19 1.95 10.52
C ARG A 12 -14.67 3.17 9.77
N TYR A 13 -15.40 4.28 9.87
CA TYR A 13 -14.98 5.58 9.37
C TYR A 13 -14.40 6.42 10.51
N TYR A 14 -13.29 7.10 10.24
CA TYR A 14 -12.62 8.00 11.19
C TYR A 14 -12.31 9.33 10.51
N ARG A 15 -12.77 10.43 11.11
CA ARG A 15 -12.51 11.80 10.66
C ARG A 15 -11.63 12.53 11.68
N TYR A 16 -10.71 13.36 11.17
CA TYR A 16 -9.83 14.20 11.98
C TYR A 16 -10.04 15.68 11.66
N ASP A 17 -9.77 16.55 12.63
CA ASP A 17 -10.00 18.00 12.51
C ASP A 17 -8.96 18.73 11.66
N HIS A 18 -7.87 18.05 11.29
CA HIS A 18 -6.82 18.58 10.44
C HIS A 18 -6.29 17.52 9.47
N ASN A 19 -5.62 17.97 8.41
CA ASN A 19 -5.02 17.09 7.41
C ASN A 19 -3.78 16.38 7.98
N LEU A 20 -3.87 15.06 8.16
CA LEU A 20 -2.77 14.22 8.64
C LEU A 20 -1.77 13.82 7.54
N GLY A 21 -2.06 14.14 6.28
CA GLY A 21 -1.37 13.59 5.13
C GLY A 21 -1.56 12.08 4.99
N ASP A 22 -0.95 11.53 3.94
CA ASP A 22 -1.04 10.10 3.60
C ASP A 22 -0.52 9.20 4.73
N TRP A 23 0.75 9.39 5.13
CA TRP A 23 1.38 8.60 6.19
C TRP A 23 0.72 8.78 7.56
N GLY A 24 0.38 10.02 7.95
CA GLY A 24 -0.27 10.26 9.25
C GLY A 24 -1.66 9.62 9.32
N GLY A 25 -2.41 9.63 8.21
CA GLY A 25 -3.67 8.91 8.08
C GLY A 25 -3.50 7.39 8.29
N MET A 26 -2.48 6.80 7.64
CA MET A 26 -2.16 5.37 7.83
C MET A 26 -1.79 5.03 9.28
N VAL A 27 -0.93 5.83 9.93
CA VAL A 27 -0.51 5.60 11.32
C VAL A 27 -1.69 5.69 12.28
N LYS A 28 -2.60 6.65 12.06
CA LYS A 28 -3.83 6.74 12.85
C LYS A 28 -4.77 5.56 12.61
N GLY A 29 -4.97 5.15 11.35
CA GLY A 29 -5.72 3.93 11.03
C GLY A 29 -5.13 2.69 11.72
N PHE A 30 -3.81 2.55 11.72
CA PHE A 30 -3.09 1.48 12.41
C PHE A 30 -3.38 1.43 13.91
N SER A 31 -3.47 2.57 14.58
CA SER A 31 -3.79 2.63 16.02
C SER A 31 -5.16 2.07 16.38
N HIS A 32 -6.07 1.95 15.41
CA HIS A 32 -7.39 1.34 15.58
C HIS A 32 -7.48 -0.10 15.06
N ALA A 33 -6.51 -0.54 14.25
CA ALA A 33 -6.51 -1.88 13.68
C ALA A 33 -6.18 -2.92 14.75
N VAL A 34 -6.82 -4.08 14.72
CA VAL A 34 -6.55 -5.20 15.65
C VAL A 34 -5.96 -6.44 14.98
N GLY A 35 -5.88 -6.47 13.64
CA GLY A 35 -5.37 -7.62 12.90
C GLY A 35 -3.86 -7.79 12.99
N ASP A 36 -3.41 -9.02 12.75
CA ASP A 36 -1.99 -9.43 12.73
C ASP A 36 -1.24 -8.90 11.50
N TYR A 37 -1.98 -8.58 10.44
CA TYR A 37 -1.48 -8.00 9.21
C TYR A 37 -2.12 -6.64 8.97
N ILE A 38 -1.31 -5.69 8.52
CA ILE A 38 -1.74 -4.36 8.14
C ILE A 38 -1.67 -4.25 6.63
N VAL A 39 -2.81 -3.95 6.02
CA VAL A 39 -2.93 -3.70 4.60
C VAL A 39 -3.24 -2.24 4.38
N GLN A 40 -2.46 -1.63 3.51
CA GLN A 40 -2.73 -0.29 2.99
C GLN A 40 -3.32 -0.43 1.58
N LEU A 41 -4.46 0.21 1.34
CA LEU A 41 -5.08 0.36 0.03
C LEU A 41 -5.32 1.85 -0.22
N ASP A 42 -5.01 2.32 -1.42
CA ASP A 42 -5.42 3.66 -1.83
C ASP A 42 -6.94 3.64 -2.07
N ASN A 43 -7.59 4.80 -1.89
CA ASN A 43 -9.04 4.95 -1.99
C ASN A 43 -9.59 4.84 -3.41
N ASP A 44 -8.71 4.71 -4.40
CA ASP A 44 -9.00 4.54 -5.82
C ASP A 44 -8.47 3.20 -6.34
N ILE A 45 -8.16 2.23 -5.48
CA ILE A 45 -7.65 0.92 -5.90
C ILE A 45 -8.76 -0.14 -5.84
N LEU A 46 -8.91 -0.87 -6.94
CA LEU A 46 -9.73 -2.07 -7.07
C LEU A 46 -8.82 -3.31 -7.14
N VAL A 47 -9.18 -4.35 -6.39
CA VAL A 47 -8.53 -5.66 -6.48
C VAL A 47 -9.59 -6.68 -6.84
N ASN A 48 -9.51 -7.22 -8.05
CA ASN A 48 -10.55 -8.10 -8.62
C ASN A 48 -10.37 -9.58 -8.28
N ASP A 49 -9.14 -10.00 -7.99
CA ASP A 49 -8.85 -11.37 -7.59
C ASP A 49 -9.39 -11.62 -6.18
N LYS A 50 -10.04 -12.76 -5.90
CA LYS A 50 -10.59 -13.06 -4.56
C LYS A 50 -9.53 -13.59 -3.58
N SER A 51 -8.43 -14.13 -4.09
CA SER A 51 -7.36 -14.76 -3.32
C SER A 51 -6.24 -13.80 -2.92
N TRP A 52 -6.24 -12.57 -3.43
CA TRP A 52 -5.14 -11.61 -3.26
C TRP A 52 -4.68 -11.41 -1.81
N LEU A 53 -5.61 -11.35 -0.86
CA LEU A 53 -5.31 -11.10 0.53
C LEU A 53 -4.60 -12.32 1.15
N GLN A 54 -5.10 -13.52 0.85
CA GLN A 54 -4.50 -14.78 1.27
C GLN A 54 -3.10 -14.96 0.66
N ASP A 55 -2.93 -14.60 -0.61
CA ASP A 55 -1.64 -14.72 -1.29
C ASP A 55 -0.59 -13.79 -0.69
N MET A 56 -0.97 -12.57 -0.30
CA MET A 56 -0.06 -11.66 0.43
C MET A 56 0.35 -12.24 1.78
N VAL A 57 -0.59 -12.86 2.52
CA VAL A 57 -0.27 -13.57 3.78
C VAL A 57 0.66 -14.75 3.51
N THR A 58 0.42 -15.54 2.47
CA THR A 58 1.28 -16.65 2.06
C THR A 58 2.73 -16.19 1.82
N ILE A 59 2.93 -15.09 1.10
CA ILE A 59 4.29 -14.56 0.90
C ILE A 59 4.92 -14.15 2.24
N LEU A 60 4.22 -13.41 3.09
CA LEU A 60 4.80 -12.95 4.37
C LEU A 60 5.08 -14.09 5.37
N THR A 61 4.37 -15.22 5.25
CA THR A 61 4.53 -16.38 6.15
C THR A 61 5.56 -17.39 5.66
N LYS A 62 5.70 -17.55 4.34
CA LYS A 62 6.58 -18.55 3.71
C LYS A 62 7.95 -18.00 3.31
N THR A 63 8.19 -16.71 3.51
CA THR A 63 9.42 -16.04 3.07
C THR A 63 9.92 -15.05 4.12
N GLU A 64 11.13 -14.55 3.91
CA GLU A 64 11.70 -13.51 4.78
C GLU A 64 11.23 -12.09 4.45
N TYR A 65 10.42 -11.90 3.40
CA TYR A 65 9.95 -10.57 3.00
C TYR A 65 9.15 -9.91 4.12
N LYS A 66 9.51 -8.67 4.48
CA LYS A 66 8.80 -7.92 5.54
C LYS A 66 7.64 -7.10 4.99
N SER A 67 7.58 -6.93 3.67
CA SER A 67 6.45 -6.35 2.97
C SER A 67 6.18 -7.06 1.65
N VAL A 68 4.92 -7.12 1.26
CA VAL A 68 4.48 -7.63 -0.04
C VAL A 68 3.49 -6.65 -0.65
N MET A 69 3.49 -6.52 -1.98
CA MET A 69 2.56 -5.65 -2.71
C MET A 69 2.02 -6.33 -3.97
N LEU A 70 0.85 -5.88 -4.43
CA LEU A 70 0.27 -6.33 -5.69
C LEU A 70 0.87 -5.59 -6.90
N LYS A 71 0.76 -6.18 -8.09
CA LYS A 71 1.12 -5.52 -9.34
C LYS A 71 0.00 -4.57 -9.77
N ARG A 72 0.24 -3.26 -9.77
CA ARG A 72 -0.70 -2.31 -10.36
C ARG A 72 -0.71 -2.37 -11.88
N ARG A 73 -1.88 -2.58 -12.50
CA ARG A 73 -2.07 -2.58 -13.96
C ARG A 73 -1.72 -1.20 -14.54
N GLY A 74 -1.03 -1.18 -15.69
CA GLY A 74 -0.70 0.05 -16.41
C GLY A 74 0.39 0.93 -15.77
N ALA A 75 0.88 0.59 -14.58
CA ALA A 75 2.04 1.25 -14.01
C ALA A 75 3.31 0.70 -14.68
N LEU A 76 4.02 1.56 -15.42
CA LEU A 76 5.36 1.25 -15.93
C LEU A 76 6.32 1.16 -14.75
N TRP A 77 6.91 -0.02 -14.56
CA TRP A 77 7.96 -0.22 -13.58
C TRP A 77 9.25 -0.47 -14.32
N VAL A 78 10.25 0.37 -14.07
CA VAL A 78 11.63 -0.03 -14.32
C VAL A 78 11.91 -1.12 -13.28
N LEU A 79 11.93 -2.39 -13.71
CA LEU A 79 12.57 -3.43 -12.92
C LEU A 79 13.99 -2.96 -12.71
N GLY A 80 14.29 -2.46 -11.52
CA GLY A 80 15.63 -1.97 -11.21
C GLY A 80 16.61 -3.09 -11.53
N GLN A 81 17.46 -2.86 -12.55
CA GLN A 81 18.63 -3.70 -12.74
C GLN A 81 19.38 -3.70 -11.41
N LYS A 82 19.95 -4.85 -11.01
CA LYS A 82 21.01 -4.80 -10.00
C LYS A 82 22.07 -3.78 -10.46
N PRO A 83 22.89 -3.21 -9.56
CA PRO A 83 24.05 -2.40 -9.94
C PRO A 83 25.05 -3.08 -10.91
N HIS A 84 24.81 -4.35 -11.28
CA HIS A 84 25.67 -5.19 -12.13
C HIS A 84 24.88 -5.99 -13.18
N GLY A 85 23.74 -5.49 -13.68
CA GLY A 85 23.09 -6.05 -14.88
C GLY A 85 22.42 -7.42 -14.74
N THR A 86 22.42 -8.04 -13.55
CA THR A 86 21.69 -9.29 -13.33
C THR A 86 20.20 -9.02 -13.07
N PRO A 87 19.27 -9.72 -13.76
CA PRO A 87 17.86 -9.67 -13.44
C PRO A 87 17.63 -9.96 -11.96
N ARG A 88 16.70 -9.26 -11.32
CA ARG A 88 16.15 -9.72 -10.05
C ARG A 88 15.44 -11.03 -10.35
N THR A 89 15.95 -12.14 -9.83
CA THR A 89 15.38 -13.46 -10.08
C THR A 89 13.94 -13.45 -9.59
N ALA A 90 13.00 -13.72 -10.50
CA ALA A 90 11.65 -14.03 -10.12
C ALA A 90 11.68 -15.36 -9.36
N GLY A 91 11.06 -15.40 -8.18
CA GLY A 91 10.83 -16.61 -7.42
C GLY A 91 9.40 -17.08 -7.61
N MET A 92 9.13 -18.33 -7.30
CA MET A 92 7.77 -18.89 -7.25
C MET A 92 7.52 -19.44 -5.86
N ILE A 93 6.44 -19.01 -5.21
CA ILE A 93 6.04 -19.48 -3.89
C ILE A 93 4.57 -19.89 -3.99
N GLU A 94 4.28 -21.20 -3.89
CA GLU A 94 2.91 -21.73 -3.98
C GLU A 94 2.14 -21.24 -5.22
N GLY A 95 2.82 -21.18 -6.38
CA GLY A 95 2.22 -20.70 -7.64
C GLY A 95 2.13 -19.17 -7.77
N LEU A 96 2.69 -18.42 -6.82
CA LEU A 96 2.78 -16.95 -6.87
C LEU A 96 4.12 -16.53 -7.47
N ASP A 97 4.05 -15.79 -8.57
CA ASP A 97 5.23 -15.20 -9.22
C ASP A 97 5.64 -13.96 -8.44
N ILE A 98 6.81 -14.01 -7.79
CA ILE A 98 7.31 -12.90 -6.97
C ILE A 98 8.62 -12.34 -7.48
N ILE A 99 8.80 -11.04 -7.34
CA ILE A 99 10.08 -10.37 -7.57
C ILE A 99 10.40 -9.44 -6.41
N PRO A 100 11.66 -9.35 -5.96
CA PRO A 100 12.03 -8.33 -5.00
C PRO A 100 11.87 -6.94 -5.63
N VAL A 101 11.34 -5.98 -4.88
CA VAL A 101 11.24 -4.57 -5.28
C VAL A 101 11.89 -3.69 -4.23
N GLU A 102 12.37 -2.51 -4.63
CA GLU A 102 13.06 -1.61 -3.69
C GLU A 102 12.13 -0.89 -2.73
N ARG A 103 10.85 -0.73 -3.09
CA ARG A 103 9.93 0.15 -2.38
C ARG A 103 8.55 -0.49 -2.36
N SER A 104 7.92 -0.47 -1.20
CA SER A 104 6.48 -0.71 -1.05
C SER A 104 5.74 0.57 -1.41
N VAL A 105 4.85 0.50 -2.39
CA VAL A 105 4.12 1.66 -2.92
C VAL A 105 2.71 1.25 -3.30
N ALA A 106 1.71 1.77 -2.59
CA ALA A 106 0.30 1.42 -2.74
C ALA A 106 0.01 -0.10 -2.58
N CYS A 107 -1.16 -0.45 -2.06
CA CYS A 107 -1.65 -1.84 -2.05
C CYS A 107 -0.60 -2.83 -1.49
N PHE A 108 -0.04 -2.49 -0.32
CA PHE A 108 0.97 -3.31 0.34
C PHE A 108 0.45 -3.87 1.67
N MET A 109 1.00 -5.01 2.05
CA MET A 109 0.77 -5.67 3.32
C MET A 109 2.09 -5.82 4.07
N THR A 110 2.01 -5.73 5.39
CA THR A 110 3.09 -6.10 6.33
C THR A 110 2.49 -6.78 7.55
N SER A 111 3.33 -7.44 8.35
CA SER A 111 2.91 -7.82 9.71
C SER A 111 2.70 -6.57 10.57
N ARG A 112 1.85 -6.69 11.59
CA ARG A 112 1.62 -5.66 12.60
C ARG A 112 2.91 -5.17 13.24
N LYS A 113 3.81 -6.09 13.60
CA LYS A 113 5.11 -5.77 14.19
C LYS A 113 5.97 -4.91 13.26
N THR A 114 6.03 -5.27 11.98
CA THR A 114 6.76 -4.49 10.97
C THR A 114 6.13 -3.12 10.77
N PHE A 115 4.80 -3.03 10.73
CA PHE A 115 4.13 -1.74 10.59
C PHE A 115 4.34 -0.83 11.81
N ALA A 116 4.29 -1.37 13.03
CA ALA A 116 4.57 -0.62 14.26
C ALA A 116 5.96 0.04 14.21
N MET A 117 6.97 -0.72 13.78
CA MET A 117 8.33 -0.20 13.57
C MET A 117 8.36 0.98 12.58
N PHE A 118 7.57 0.93 11.50
CA PHE A 118 7.46 2.06 10.58
C PHE A 118 6.80 3.26 11.23
N ALA A 119 5.68 3.05 11.92
CA ALA A 119 4.92 4.10 12.57
C ALA A 119 5.77 4.88 13.60
N GLU A 120 6.67 4.18 14.28
CA GLU A 120 7.61 4.78 15.25
C GLU A 120 8.74 5.56 14.59
N GLN A 121 9.29 5.07 13.46
CA GLN A 121 10.54 5.61 12.88
C GLN A 121 10.35 6.59 11.72
N ILE A 122 9.16 6.62 11.09
CA ILE A 122 8.88 7.49 9.96
C ILE A 122 8.24 8.79 10.46
N HIS A 123 9.07 9.81 10.66
CA HIS A 123 8.62 11.14 11.09
C HIS A 123 8.29 12.08 9.93
N ASN A 124 8.83 11.82 8.72
CA ASN A 124 8.56 12.63 7.54
C ASN A 124 7.64 11.90 6.55
N ALA A 125 6.34 12.23 6.63
CA ALA A 125 5.29 11.64 5.82
C ALA A 125 5.55 11.70 4.30
N SER A 126 6.17 12.78 3.80
CA SER A 126 6.43 12.97 2.36
C SER A 126 7.47 11.98 1.79
N ARG A 127 8.26 11.34 2.67
CA ARG A 127 9.31 10.39 2.30
C ARG A 127 9.01 8.96 2.76
N SER A 128 7.80 8.67 3.23
CA SER A 128 7.42 7.38 3.80
C SER A 128 7.89 6.17 2.98
N LYS A 129 7.66 6.15 1.65
CA LYS A 129 8.13 5.06 0.76
C LYS A 129 9.65 4.86 0.73
N TYR A 130 10.43 5.92 0.94
CA TYR A 130 11.90 5.84 1.01
C TYR A 130 12.36 5.38 2.39
N GLU A 131 11.68 5.84 3.44
CA GLU A 131 11.95 5.39 4.80
C GLU A 131 11.56 3.93 5.00
N ILE A 132 10.42 3.47 4.48
CA ILE A 132 10.04 2.05 4.46
C ILE A 132 11.15 1.22 3.81
N ARG A 133 11.65 1.63 2.63
CA ARG A 133 12.81 0.97 2.00
C ARG A 133 14.05 0.92 2.90
N ARG A 134 14.32 2.00 3.65
CA ARG A 134 15.46 2.05 4.57
C ARG A 134 15.27 1.10 5.75
N LEU A 135 14.05 0.99 6.25
CA LEU A 135 13.68 0.19 7.41
C LEU A 135 13.55 -1.30 7.10
N ILE A 136 13.09 -1.63 5.90
CA ILE A 136 13.01 -3.02 5.42
C ILE A 136 13.78 -3.17 4.11
N SER A 137 14.79 -4.02 4.14
CA SER A 137 15.64 -4.29 2.97
C SER A 137 14.99 -5.19 1.92
N ASN A 138 13.81 -5.74 2.20
CA ASN A 138 13.15 -6.73 1.34
C ASN A 138 11.62 -6.55 1.24
N THR A 139 11.17 -6.04 0.09
CA THR A 139 9.76 -6.06 -0.31
C THR A 139 9.58 -7.03 -1.49
N ALA A 140 8.54 -7.86 -1.45
CA ALA A 140 8.11 -8.65 -2.59
C ALA A 140 6.99 -7.96 -3.38
N LYS A 141 6.95 -8.19 -4.68
CA LYS A 141 5.79 -7.88 -5.52
C LYS A 141 5.27 -9.16 -6.16
N ILE A 142 3.97 -9.41 -6.05
CA ILE A 142 3.29 -10.52 -6.71
C ILE A 142 2.92 -10.09 -8.14
N LEU A 143 3.45 -10.77 -9.14
CA LEU A 143 3.36 -10.39 -10.56
C LEU A 143 2.10 -10.93 -11.25
N ASN A 144 1.57 -12.06 -10.76
CA ASN A 144 0.37 -12.71 -11.25
C ASN A 144 -0.88 -12.39 -10.38
N ARG A 145 -0.80 -11.34 -9.56
CA ARG A 145 -1.93 -10.73 -8.86
C ARG A 145 -1.95 -9.24 -9.12
N THR A 146 -3.08 -8.73 -9.60
CA THR A 146 -3.18 -7.36 -10.08
C THR A 146 -4.19 -6.53 -9.32
N CYS A 147 -3.82 -5.28 -9.06
CA CYS A 147 -4.74 -4.22 -8.66
C CYS A 147 -4.86 -3.18 -9.77
N GLU A 148 -5.95 -2.43 -9.77
CA GLU A 148 -6.31 -1.45 -10.80
C GLU A 148 -6.70 -0.13 -10.15
N GLU A 149 -6.28 0.99 -10.73
CA GLU A 149 -6.73 2.31 -10.29
C GLU A 149 -8.07 2.62 -10.96
N ILE A 150 -9.12 2.81 -10.16
CA ILE A 150 -10.46 3.20 -10.58
C ILE A 150 -10.36 4.61 -11.15
N GLU A 151 -10.21 4.69 -12.48
CA GLU A 151 -10.28 5.91 -13.27
C GLU A 151 -9.07 6.88 -13.23
N TYR A 152 -7.85 6.39 -13.51
CA TYR A 152 -6.65 7.25 -13.55
C TYR A 152 -6.80 8.53 -14.43
N LYS A 153 -7.58 8.46 -15.53
CA LYS A 153 -7.80 9.60 -16.45
C LYS A 153 -8.81 10.61 -15.89
N THR A 154 -9.96 10.14 -15.41
CA THR A 154 -11.05 11.01 -14.93
C THR A 154 -10.73 11.59 -13.55
N GLN A 155 -10.09 10.83 -12.66
CA GLN A 155 -9.64 11.32 -11.34
C GLN A 155 -8.62 12.45 -11.46
N ARG A 156 -7.61 12.32 -12.34
CA ARG A 156 -6.62 13.39 -12.58
C ARG A 156 -7.22 14.66 -13.17
N ILE A 157 -8.29 14.55 -13.95
CA ILE A 157 -9.03 15.72 -14.46
C ILE A 157 -9.88 16.33 -13.33
N LYS A 158 -10.62 15.52 -12.58
CA LYS A 158 -11.52 15.96 -11.50
C LYS A 158 -10.78 16.55 -10.28
N TYR A 159 -9.64 15.97 -9.92
CA TYR A 159 -8.81 16.35 -8.78
C TYR A 159 -7.44 16.90 -9.20
N ASN A 160 -7.35 17.46 -10.41
CA ASN A 160 -6.16 18.18 -10.85
C ASN A 160 -5.82 19.24 -9.77
N PRO A 161 -4.60 19.27 -9.18
CA PRO A 161 -4.24 20.30 -8.22
C PRO A 161 -4.27 21.73 -8.80
N LYS A 162 -4.35 21.87 -10.13
CA LYS A 162 -4.61 23.14 -10.84
C LYS A 162 -6.11 23.49 -10.98
N ASN A 163 -7.02 22.55 -10.73
CA ASN A 163 -8.45 22.82 -10.68
C ASN A 163 -8.82 23.22 -9.24
N LYS A 164 -9.62 24.30 -9.09
CA LYS A 164 -10.12 24.74 -7.77
C LYS A 164 -10.71 23.55 -7.02
N LYS A 165 -10.30 23.35 -5.77
CA LYS A 165 -10.62 22.14 -5.03
C LYS A 165 -12.12 22.13 -4.72
N VAL A 166 -12.72 20.95 -4.64
CA VAL A 166 -14.16 20.75 -4.44
C VAL A 166 -14.68 21.40 -3.14
N HIS A 167 -13.81 21.62 -2.15
CA HIS A 167 -14.13 22.33 -0.90
C HIS A 167 -14.22 23.85 -1.06
N ASP A 168 -13.82 24.42 -2.19
CA ASP A 168 -14.01 25.85 -2.49
C ASP A 168 -15.42 26.14 -3.06
N LYS A 169 -16.31 25.13 -3.11
CA LYS A 169 -17.68 25.19 -3.65
C LYS A 169 -18.77 24.85 -2.64
N LEU A 170 -18.42 24.64 -1.36
CA LEU A 170 -19.34 24.51 -0.23
C LEU A 170 -19.06 25.65 0.75
#